data_AF-A0A1M5LC23-F1
#
_entry.id   AF-A0A1M5LC23-F1
#
_cell.length_a   1.000
_cell.length_b   1.000
_cell.length_c   1.000
_cell.angle_alpha   90.00
_cell.angle_beta   90.00
_cell.angle_gamma   90.00
#
_symmetry.space_group_name_H-M   'P 1'
#
loop_
_entity.id
_entity.type
_entity.pdbx_description
1 polymer ?
#
loop_
_entity_poly.entity_id
_entity_poly.type
_entity_poly.pdbx_seq_one_letter_code
_entity_poly.pdbx_strand_id
1 'polypeptide(L)' 'MHPDNRNRTYYVVVSRRGDGTDPFCWEIRRRREAMGVKVSGSGYRSHRAAHDAGNRALDRLLDDLSKESETSR' A
#
# COMPACT_ATOMS: atom_id res chain seq x y z
N MET A 1 11.41 13.66 -5.33
CA MET A 1 11.13 12.34 -5.93
C MET A 1 12.14 11.36 -5.35
N HIS A 2 11.71 10.30 -4.65
CA HIS A 2 12.63 9.31 -4.09
C HIS A 2 12.99 8.27 -5.17
N PRO A 3 14.28 8.07 -5.51
CA PRO A 3 14.73 7.03 -6.42
C PRO A 3 14.68 5.66 -5.71
N ASP A 4 14.78 4.58 -6.48
CA ASP A 4 14.72 3.16 -6.07
C ASP A 4 13.35 2.48 -5.93
N ASN A 5 12.34 2.97 -6.65
CA ASN A 5 11.07 2.25 -6.83
C ASN A 5 11.10 1.24 -8.01
N ARG A 6 12.29 0.78 -8.47
CA ARG A 6 12.39 -0.16 -9.60
C ARG A 6 12.30 -1.63 -9.19
N ASN A 7 12.62 -1.97 -7.93
CA ASN A 7 12.68 -3.37 -7.47
C ASN A 7 11.60 -3.74 -6.42
N ARG A 8 10.67 -2.83 -6.09
CA ARG A 8 9.61 -3.11 -5.11
C ARG A 8 8.46 -3.87 -5.78
N THR A 9 8.31 -5.14 -5.43
CA THR A 9 7.21 -6.02 -5.88
C THR A 9 5.85 -5.43 -5.53
N TYR A 10 5.77 -4.72 -4.40
CA TYR A 10 4.58 -4.07 -3.87
C TYR A 10 4.75 -2.55 -3.80
N TYR A 11 3.69 -1.79 -4.09
CA TYR A 11 3.68 -0.33 -4.06
C TYR A 11 2.31 0.21 -3.62
N VAL A 12 2.29 1.42 -3.07
CA VAL A 12 1.05 2.09 -2.64
C VAL A 12 0.54 2.98 -3.76
N VAL A 13 -0.76 2.89 -4.05
CA VAL A 13 -1.49 3.80 -4.92
C VAL A 13 -2.48 4.57 -4.08
N VAL A 14 -2.45 5.90 -4.17
CA VAL A 14 -3.48 6.76 -3.57
C VAL A 14 -4.47 7.16 -4.65
N SER A 15 -5.75 7.12 -4.31
CA SER A 15 -6.84 7.52 -5.18
C SER A 15 -7.79 8.43 -4.43
N ARG A 16 -8.54 9.25 -5.17
CA ARG A 16 -9.61 10.08 -4.63
C ARG A 16 -10.95 9.46 -5.02
N ARG A 17 -11.76 9.07 -4.04
CA ARG A 17 -13.15 8.63 -4.21
C ARG A 17 -14.10 9.76 -3.79
N GLY A 18 -14.55 10.52 -4.79
CA GLY A 18 -15.60 11.54 -4.64
C GLY A 18 -15.15 12.87 -4.04
N ASP A 19 -16.15 13.66 -3.63
CA ASP A 19 -16.03 15.05 -3.16
C ASP A 19 -16.41 15.22 -1.68
N GLY A 20 -16.49 14.11 -0.94
CA GLY A 20 -16.76 14.13 0.50
C GLY A 20 -15.60 14.65 1.35
N THR A 21 -15.83 14.72 2.66
CA THR A 21 -14.89 15.28 3.67
C THR A 21 -13.56 14.53 3.75
N ASP A 22 -13.57 13.23 3.41
CA ASP A 22 -12.42 12.34 3.49
C ASP A 22 -12.26 11.54 2.18
N PRO A 23 -11.94 12.22 1.07
CA PRO A 23 -12.10 11.62 -0.24
C PRO A 23 -10.91 10.74 -0.62
N PHE A 24 -9.82 10.73 0.15
CA PHE A 24 -8.63 9.97 -0.20
C PHE A 24 -8.69 8.55 0.35
N CYS A 25 -8.24 7.61 -0.49
CA CYS A 25 -8.04 6.22 -0.16
C CYS A 25 -6.68 5.74 -0.71
N TRP A 26 -6.16 4.66 -0.15
CA TRP A 26 -4.95 4.01 -0.62
C TRP A 26 -5.20 2.53 -0.86
N GLU A 27 -4.44 1.94 -1.77
CA GLU A 27 -4.41 0.51 -2.06
C GLU A 27 -2.95 0.09 -2.24
N ILE A 28 -2.57 -1.04 -1.65
CA ILE A 28 -1.30 -1.69 -1.99
C ILE A 28 -1.56 -2.52 -3.25
N ARG A 29 -0.66 -2.43 -4.22
CA ARG A 29 -0.70 -3.20 -5.46
C ARG A 29 0.61 -3.93 -5.66
N ARG A 30 0.54 -5.06 -6.34
CA ARG A 30 1.71 -5.83 -6.77
C ARG A 30 1.98 -5.57 -8.25
N ARG A 31 3.25 -5.46 -8.66
CA ARG A 31 3.62 -5.05 -10.03
C ARG A 31 3.35 -6.11 -11.11
N ARG A 32 3.50 -7.39 -10.77
CA ARG A 32 3.57 -8.47 -11.78
C ARG A 32 2.46 -9.51 -11.64
N GLU A 33 1.78 -9.56 -10.51
CA GLU A 33 0.78 -10.58 -10.20
C GLU A 33 -0.44 -9.93 -9.54
N ALA A 34 -1.61 -10.50 -9.76
CA ALA A 34 -2.79 -10.15 -8.99
C ALA A 34 -2.52 -10.46 -7.51
N MET A 35 -2.76 -9.50 -6.62
CA MET A 35 -2.83 -9.85 -5.20
C MET A 35 -4.14 -10.59 -4.99
N GLY A 36 -4.08 -11.86 -4.59
CA GLY A 36 -5.26 -12.64 -4.25
C GLY A 36 -6.12 -12.02 -3.14
N VAL A 37 -5.55 -11.07 -2.38
CA VAL A 37 -6.24 -10.23 -1.40
C VAL A 37 -5.95 -8.76 -1.67
N LYS A 38 -7.00 -7.94 -1.73
CA LYS A 38 -6.87 -6.50 -1.86
C LYS A 38 -6.65 -5.86 -0.49
N VAL A 39 -5.51 -5.18 -0.32
CA VAL A 39 -5.19 -4.41 0.90
C VAL A 39 -5.38 -2.93 0.61
N SER A 40 -6.35 -2.29 1.26
CA SER A 40 -6.69 -0.89 1.03
C SER A 40 -7.24 -0.22 2.29
N GLY A 41 -7.12 1.11 2.36
CA GLY A 41 -7.74 1.94 3.39
C GLY A 41 -8.40 3.18 2.79
N SER A 42 -9.41 3.71 3.47
CA SER A 42 -10.16 4.91 3.06
C SER A 42 -10.45 5.83 4.25
N GLY A 43 -10.96 7.03 3.99
CA GLY A 43 -11.33 7.97 5.03
C GLY A 43 -10.19 8.92 5.41
N TYR A 44 -9.41 9.35 4.43
CA TYR A 44 -8.33 10.31 4.64
C TYR A 44 -8.67 11.68 4.06
N ARG A 45 -8.39 12.73 4.83
CA ARG A 45 -8.59 14.15 4.45
C ARG A 45 -7.61 14.65 3.38
N SER A 46 -6.47 13.98 3.22
CA SER A 46 -5.44 14.41 2.28
C SER A 46 -4.75 13.22 1.61
N HIS A 47 -4.24 13.46 0.41
CA HIS A 47 -3.37 12.53 -0.30
C HIS A 47 -2.22 12.10 0.61
N ARG A 48 -1.53 13.06 1.23
CA ARG A 48 -0.39 12.77 2.09
C ARG A 48 -0.76 11.83 3.26
N ALA A 49 -1.89 12.07 3.93
CA ALA A 49 -2.35 11.19 5.00
C ALA A 49 -2.64 9.76 4.50
N ALA A 50 -3.29 9.62 3.34
CA ALA A 50 -3.53 8.31 2.73
C ALA A 50 -2.22 7.63 2.31
N HIS A 51 -1.27 8.38 1.75
CA HIS A 51 0.03 7.88 1.31
C HIS A 51 0.88 7.40 2.50
N ASP A 52 0.93 8.19 3.58
CA ASP A 52 1.68 7.83 4.79
C ASP A 52 1.08 6.60 5.47
N ALA A 53 -0.26 6.52 5.54
CA ALA A 53 -0.95 5.34 6.06
C ALA A 53 -0.70 4.10 5.20
N GLY A 54 -0.77 4.24 3.87
CA GLY A 54 -0.50 3.15 2.94
C GLY A 54 0.95 2.66 3.01
N ASN A 55 1.94 3.55 3.18
CA ASN A 55 3.33 3.13 3.33
C ASN A 55 3.56 2.35 4.63
N ARG A 56 2.96 2.79 5.75
CA ARG A 56 3.02 2.03 7.02
C ARG A 56 2.40 0.64 6.88
N ALA A 57 1.28 0.53 6.16
CA ALA A 57 0.65 -0.76 5.89
C ALA A 57 1.52 -1.64 4.97
N LEU A 58 2.18 -1.03 3.98
CA LEU A 58 3.10 -1.73 3.09
C LEU A 58 4.33 -2.25 3.85
N ASP A 59 4.91 -1.45 4.74
CA ASP A 59 6.06 -1.89 5.52
C ASP A 59 5.71 -3.06 6.45
N ARG A 60 4.51 -3.04 7.07
CA ARG A 60 4.00 -4.19 7.83
C ARG A 60 3.78 -5.43 6.97
N LEU A 61 3.16 -5.26 5.80
CA LEU A 61 2.95 -6.38 4.86
C LEU A 61 4.29 -7.02 4.46
N LEU A 62 5.31 -6.21 4.18
CA LEU A 62 6.64 -6.71 3.82
C LEU A 62 7.32 -7.42 4.99
N ASP A 63 7.16 -6.93 6.22
CA ASP A 63 7.67 -7.57 7.43
C ASP A 63 6.99 -8.93 7.67
N ASP A 64 5.66 -9.01 7.54
CA ASP A 64 4.90 -10.25 7.69
C ASP A 64 5.27 -11.27 6.59
N LEU A 65 5.40 -10.85 5.33
CA LEU A 65 5.85 -11.71 4.23
C LEU A 65 7.28 -12.24 4.45
N SER A 66 8.16 -11.43 5.04
CA SER A 66 9.52 -11.84 5.38
C SER A 66 9.51 -12.93 6.45
N LYS A 67 8.65 -12.81 7.46
CA LYS A 67 8.50 -13.79 8.55
C LYS A 67 7.87 -15.11 8.08
N GLU A 68 6.87 -15.05 7.21
CA GLU A 68 6.25 -16.25 6.63
C GLU A 68 7.24 -17.05 5.76
N SER A 69 8.11 -16.34 5.03
CA SER A 69 9.16 -16.97 4.21
C SER A 69 10.21 -17.71 5.05
N GLU A 70 10.44 -17.27 6.30
CA GLU A 70 11.39 -17.89 7.22
C GLU A 70 10.83 -19.13 7.93
N THR A 71 9.49 -19.25 8.01
CA THR A 71 8.81 -20.38 8.68
C THR A 71 8.52 -21.56 7.75
N SER A 72 8.66 -21.39 6.43
CA SER A 72 8.41 -22.46 5.43
C SER A 72 9.65 -23.26 5.02
N ARG A 73 10.64 -23.43 5.91
CA ARG A 73 11.88 -24.17 5.61
C ARG A 73 12.09 -25.40 6.48
#